data_AF-R9L7W6-F1
#
_entry.id   AF-R9L7W6-F1
#
_cell.length_a   1.000
_cell.length_b   1.000
_cell.length_c   1.000
_cell.angle_alpha   90.00
_cell.angle_beta   90.00
_cell.angle_gamma   90.00
#
_symmetry.space_group_name_H-M   'P 1'
#
loop_
_entity.id
_entity.type
_entity.pdbx_description
1 polymer ?
#
loop_
_entity_poly.entity_id
_entity_poly.type
_entity_poly.pdbx_seq_one_letter_code
_entity_poly.pdbx_strand_id
1 'polypeptide(L)'
;MPVIEYKCPSCGSGMTFDSTTSMLSCPSCGRKDNIEQLPDPLKQQVFTEDEVREYHCESCGAVIVTEPETSATTCSFCGSAVVLSDRLSGKLAPQQVIPFAISKEEAMAAFKKWCRKGLLTPRGFMTADRIQGITGMYVPFWMYDLLNNIDVRGRGTKVRSYRRGDYQYTETDHYEFYRKIRLNYVRLPIDASAKMDDELMDKLEPFPYDQLKTFKTPYLAGYIAEKYNYTSEQLTPRAREKTMPYIESYISSTVSEYTTVSYADKQIDTTVKRANYVLLPVWMVYYNYKGKQYTFAMNGQTGKVVGKPPLSKGKMAAWFSGVSALSFVGLKILAWLWGGVFL
;
A
#
# COMPACT_ATOMS: atom_id res chain seq x y z
N MET A 1 0.82 19.07 -17.70
CA MET A 1 1.82 19.60 -18.65
C MET A 1 1.48 19.09 -20.04
N PRO A 2 1.40 19.96 -21.06
CA PRO A 2 1.24 19.51 -22.44
C PRO A 2 2.54 18.81 -22.88
N VAL A 3 2.40 17.58 -23.40
CA VAL A 3 3.52 16.85 -23.99
C VAL A 3 3.68 17.34 -25.42
N ILE A 4 4.83 17.92 -25.74
CA ILE A 4 5.18 18.34 -27.11
C ILE A 4 5.92 17.17 -27.78
N GLU A 5 5.37 16.68 -28.88
CA GLU A 5 5.95 15.59 -29.66
C GLU A 5 6.15 16.07 -31.11
N TYR A 6 7.41 16.06 -31.57
CA TYR A 6 7.77 16.48 -32.94
C TYR A 6 7.61 15.31 -33.91
N LYS A 7 6.47 15.25 -34.61
CA LYS A 7 6.15 14.18 -35.58
C LYS A 7 6.51 14.58 -37.00
N CYS A 8 7.06 13.64 -37.75
CA CYS A 8 7.37 13.80 -39.16
C CYS A 8 6.08 13.96 -39.97
N PRO A 9 5.89 15.07 -40.71
CA PRO A 9 4.67 15.25 -41.51
C PRO A 9 4.54 14.25 -42.65
N SER A 10 5.64 13.62 -43.07
CA SER A 10 5.66 12.68 -44.21
C SER A 10 5.30 11.24 -43.83
N CYS A 11 5.57 10.80 -42.60
CA CYS A 11 5.34 9.40 -42.20
C CYS A 11 4.78 9.22 -40.78
N GLY A 12 4.57 10.31 -40.04
CA GLY A 12 4.01 10.29 -38.68
C GLY A 12 4.96 9.80 -37.58
N SER A 13 6.17 9.36 -37.93
CA SER A 13 7.19 8.90 -36.96
C SER A 13 7.80 10.08 -36.19
N GLY A 14 8.25 9.85 -34.96
CA GLY A 14 8.93 10.86 -34.14
C GLY A 14 10.25 11.30 -34.79
N MET A 15 10.47 12.60 -34.89
CA MET A 15 11.73 13.17 -35.39
C MET A 15 12.71 13.39 -34.24
N THR A 16 14.00 13.22 -34.52
CA THR A 16 15.08 13.36 -33.54
C THR A 16 16.07 14.42 -33.99
N PHE A 17 16.63 15.18 -33.06
CA PHE A 17 17.67 16.16 -33.35
C PHE A 17 18.98 15.47 -33.77
N ASP A 18 19.52 15.84 -34.92
CA ASP A 18 20.84 15.42 -35.40
C ASP A 18 21.86 16.52 -35.11
N SER A 19 22.78 16.25 -34.16
CA SER A 19 23.80 17.20 -33.73
C SER A 19 24.83 17.55 -34.80
N THR A 20 24.99 16.73 -35.84
CA THR A 20 25.96 16.97 -36.92
C THR A 20 25.40 17.94 -37.95
N THR A 21 24.10 17.82 -38.25
CA THR A 21 23.44 18.65 -39.26
C THR A 21 22.66 19.82 -38.66
N SER A 22 22.47 19.83 -37.34
CA SER A 22 21.63 20.80 -36.61
C SER A 22 20.19 20.85 -37.14
N MET A 23 19.67 19.71 -37.59
CA MET A 23 18.32 19.55 -38.15
C MET A 23 17.54 18.48 -37.38
N LEU A 24 16.22 18.53 -37.46
CA LEU A 24 15.38 17.40 -37.06
C LEU A 24 15.40 16.37 -38.18
N SER A 25 15.83 15.14 -37.87
CA SER A 25 15.90 14.02 -38.80
C SER A 25 14.87 12.96 -38.43
N CYS A 26 14.14 12.47 -39.43
CA CYS A 26 13.21 11.37 -39.26
C CYS A 26 13.94 10.03 -39.51
N PRO A 27 14.07 9.16 -38.49
CA PRO A 27 14.76 7.87 -38.65
C PRO A 27 13.99 6.89 -39.56
N SER A 28 12.68 7.09 -39.76
CA SER A 28 11.85 6.16 -40.55
C SER A 28 11.82 6.45 -42.04
N CYS A 29 11.90 7.72 -42.46
CA CYS A 29 11.82 8.10 -43.88
C CYS A 29 13.00 8.95 -44.37
N GLY A 30 13.94 9.31 -43.49
CA GLY A 30 15.13 10.10 -43.85
C GLY A 30 14.87 11.59 -44.09
N ARG A 31 13.64 12.06 -43.91
CA ARG A 31 13.30 13.50 -44.01
C ARG A 31 14.09 14.32 -42.98
N LYS A 32 14.58 15.48 -43.40
CA LYS A 32 15.24 16.46 -42.54
C LYS A 32 14.49 17.78 -42.58
N ASP A 33 14.19 18.33 -41.41
CA ASP A 33 13.51 19.63 -41.26
C ASP A 33 14.43 20.60 -40.50
N ASN A 34 14.48 21.84 -40.97
CA ASN A 34 15.28 22.91 -40.36
C ASN A 34 14.53 23.49 -39.15
N ILE A 35 15.19 23.51 -38.00
CA ILE A 35 14.60 23.91 -36.71
C ILE A 35 14.28 25.40 -36.68
N GLU A 36 15.10 26.24 -37.32
CA GLU A 36 14.92 27.69 -37.34
C GLU A 36 13.63 28.12 -38.06
N GLN A 37 13.08 27.24 -38.89
CA GLN A 37 11.86 27.47 -39.65
C GLN A 37 10.62 26.86 -38.98
N LEU A 38 10.80 26.10 -37.89
CA LEU A 38 9.70 25.49 -37.16
C LEU A 38 9.20 26.45 -36.07
N PRO A 39 7.88 26.69 -35.98
CA PRO A 39 7.32 27.46 -34.88
C PRO A 39 7.49 26.69 -33.57
N ASP A 40 8.02 27.36 -32.54
CA ASP A 40 8.17 26.78 -31.21
C ASP A 40 6.82 26.83 -30.46
N PRO A 41 6.19 25.67 -30.17
CA PRO A 41 4.91 25.61 -29.48
C PRO A 41 4.96 26.17 -28.04
N LEU A 42 6.14 26.32 -27.43
CA LEU A 42 6.30 26.93 -26.11
C LEU A 42 6.15 28.46 -26.13
N LYS A 43 6.39 29.13 -27.27
CA LYS A 43 6.23 30.60 -27.37
C LYS A 43 4.77 31.07 -27.25
N GLN A 44 3.79 30.18 -27.37
CA GLN A 44 2.36 30.50 -27.22
C GLN A 44 1.77 30.15 -25.85
N GLN A 45 2.52 29.46 -24.98
CA GLN A 45 2.04 29.10 -23.64
C GLN A 45 2.64 30.02 -22.59
N VAL A 46 1.84 30.99 -22.15
CA VAL A 46 2.12 31.75 -20.93
C VAL A 46 1.96 30.80 -19.75
N PHE A 47 3.06 30.32 -19.20
CA PHE A 47 3.05 29.59 -17.93
C PHE A 47 2.68 30.59 -16.82
N THR A 48 1.67 30.26 -16.02
CA THR A 48 1.40 30.99 -14.77
C THR A 48 2.51 30.66 -13.76
N GLU A 49 3.23 31.68 -13.30
CA GLU A 49 4.47 31.57 -12.50
C GLU A 49 4.30 30.97 -11.09
N ASP A 50 3.10 30.65 -10.64
CA ASP A 50 2.84 30.39 -9.21
C ASP A 50 2.92 28.92 -8.73
N GLU A 51 3.21 27.94 -9.59
CA GLU A 51 3.13 26.52 -9.18
C GLU A 51 4.47 25.77 -9.02
N VAL A 52 5.60 26.33 -9.47
CA VAL A 52 6.90 25.64 -9.39
C VAL A 52 7.86 26.44 -8.51
N ARG A 53 8.06 25.98 -7.26
CA ARG A 53 9.15 26.48 -6.43
C ARG A 53 10.45 25.83 -6.86
N GLU A 54 11.38 26.63 -7.36
CA GLU A 54 12.75 26.19 -7.62
C GLU A 54 13.52 26.10 -6.30
N TYR A 55 14.19 24.97 -6.07
CA TYR A 55 15.08 24.79 -4.94
C TYR A 55 16.52 24.64 -5.45
N HIS A 56 17.50 25.04 -4.64
CA HIS A 56 18.91 24.90 -4.99
C HIS A 56 19.59 23.88 -4.09
N CYS A 57 20.44 23.05 -4.70
CA CYS A 57 21.33 22.17 -3.96
C CYS A 57 22.46 22.98 -3.33
N GLU A 58 22.52 23.06 -2.01
CA GLU A 58 23.61 23.72 -1.28
C GLU A 58 24.99 23.08 -1.52
N SER A 59 25.04 21.84 -2.00
CA SER A 59 26.30 21.12 -2.23
C SER A 59 26.90 21.36 -3.63
N CYS A 60 26.08 21.50 -4.68
CA CYS A 60 26.57 21.62 -6.05
C CYS A 60 25.93 22.76 -6.87
N GLY A 61 25.01 23.53 -6.29
CA GLY A 61 24.32 24.64 -6.95
C GLY A 61 23.23 24.23 -7.94
N ALA A 62 23.02 22.94 -8.19
CA ALA A 62 22.00 22.48 -9.13
C ALA A 62 20.59 22.87 -8.70
N VAL A 63 19.77 23.26 -9.68
CA VAL A 63 18.32 23.49 -9.49
C VAL A 63 17.61 22.15 -9.33
N ILE A 64 16.80 22.05 -8.29
CA ILE A 64 16.03 20.89 -7.90
C ILE A 64 14.56 21.21 -8.17
N VAL A 65 14.00 20.48 -9.13
CA VAL A 65 12.57 20.50 -9.44
C VAL A 65 11.96 19.24 -8.86
N THR A 66 11.02 19.40 -7.94
CA THR A 66 10.31 18.30 -7.27
C THR A 66 8.81 18.50 -7.36
N GLU A 67 8.07 17.42 -7.13
CA GLU A 67 6.63 17.51 -6.99
C GLU A 67 6.24 18.32 -5.74
N PRO A 68 5.07 18.97 -5.71
CA PRO A 68 4.64 19.82 -4.59
C PRO A 68 4.56 19.10 -3.24
N GLU A 69 4.44 17.78 -3.29
CA GLU A 69 4.25 16.89 -2.14
C GLU A 69 5.58 16.35 -1.58
N THR A 70 6.68 16.45 -2.32
CA THR A 70 7.99 16.00 -1.87
C THR A 70 8.52 16.92 -0.77
N SER A 71 8.96 16.34 0.36
CA SER A 71 9.53 17.06 1.50
C SER A 71 11.01 16.71 1.75
N ALA A 72 11.45 15.55 1.29
CA ALA A 72 12.87 15.20 1.22
C ALA A 72 13.17 14.40 -0.05
N THR A 73 14.34 14.63 -0.63
CA THR A 73 14.82 13.96 -1.84
C THR A 73 16.35 13.93 -1.87
N THR A 74 16.90 13.39 -2.94
CA THR A 74 18.33 13.40 -3.21
C THR A 74 18.60 14.24 -4.47
N CYS A 75 19.66 15.05 -4.44
CA CYS A 75 20.09 15.80 -5.61
C CYS A 75 20.51 14.84 -6.74
N SER A 76 19.84 14.91 -7.89
CA SER A 76 20.13 14.05 -9.05
C SER A 76 21.54 14.26 -9.65
N PHE A 77 22.20 15.37 -9.32
CA PHE A 77 23.52 15.71 -9.86
C PHE A 77 24.67 15.23 -8.97
N CYS A 78 24.64 15.50 -7.67
CA CYS A 78 25.74 15.17 -6.75
C CYS A 78 25.39 14.12 -5.68
N GLY A 79 24.13 13.70 -5.59
CA GLY A 79 23.70 12.69 -4.62
C GLY A 79 23.55 13.21 -3.18
N SER A 80 23.66 14.51 -2.93
CA SER A 80 23.43 15.08 -1.60
C SER A 80 21.97 14.95 -1.17
N ALA A 81 21.72 14.75 0.13
CA ALA A 81 20.38 14.74 0.68
C ALA A 81 19.84 16.17 0.76
N VAL A 82 18.62 16.38 0.31
CA VAL A 82 17.96 17.69 0.26
C VAL A 82 16.62 17.59 0.98
N VAL A 83 16.43 18.46 1.97
CA VAL A 83 15.22 18.52 2.79
C VAL A 83 14.58 19.89 2.59
N LEU A 84 13.32 19.88 2.16
CA LEU A 84 12.56 21.09 1.84
C LEU A 84 11.81 21.56 3.10
N SER A 85 12.38 22.55 3.77
CA SER A 85 11.95 22.99 5.11
C SER A 85 10.54 23.60 5.12
N ASP A 86 10.13 24.29 4.06
CA ASP A 86 8.79 24.86 3.90
C ASP A 86 7.70 23.77 3.95
N ARG A 87 8.02 22.57 3.45
CA ARG A 87 7.12 21.40 3.44
C ARG A 87 7.10 20.59 4.74
N LEU A 88 7.89 20.97 5.73
CA LEU A 88 8.00 20.31 7.04
C LEU A 88 7.79 21.29 8.21
N SER A 89 7.12 22.41 7.94
CA SER A 89 6.94 23.51 8.90
C SER A 89 5.48 23.70 9.28
N GLY A 90 5.24 24.24 10.49
CA GLY A 90 3.90 24.54 11.00
C GLY A 90 2.99 23.30 11.01
N LYS A 91 1.86 23.38 10.30
CA LYS A 91 0.89 22.28 10.20
C LYS A 91 1.41 21.07 9.41
N LEU A 92 2.44 21.26 8.57
CA LEU A 92 3.06 20.22 7.76
C LEU A 92 4.23 19.53 8.50
N ALA A 93 4.54 19.94 9.73
CA ALA A 93 5.60 19.33 10.51
C ALA A 93 5.14 17.99 11.10
N PRO A 94 5.81 16.86 10.80
CA PRO A 94 5.57 15.61 11.49
C PRO A 94 5.90 15.74 12.96
N GLN A 95 5.09 15.13 13.82
CA GLN A 95 5.35 15.09 15.26
C GLN A 95 6.29 13.94 15.62
N GLN A 96 6.14 12.82 14.91
CA GLN A 96 6.89 11.59 15.18
C GLN A 96 7.37 10.92 13.89
N VAL A 97 8.32 10.02 14.04
CA VAL A 97 8.86 9.19 12.96
C VAL A 97 9.26 7.84 13.50
N ILE A 98 9.10 6.79 12.70
CA ILE A 98 9.80 5.52 12.92
C ILE A 98 11.01 5.51 11.99
N PRO A 99 12.25 5.49 12.49
CA PRO A 99 13.44 5.50 11.63
C PRO A 99 13.52 4.22 10.80
N PHE A 100 14.25 4.23 9.68
CA PHE A 100 14.65 2.98 9.02
C PHE A 100 15.56 2.16 9.94
N ALA A 101 15.29 0.85 10.06
CA ALA A 101 16.20 -0.09 10.70
C ALA A 101 16.89 -1.01 9.68
N ILE A 102 16.24 -1.25 8.54
CA ILE A 102 16.76 -2.12 7.48
C ILE A 102 17.46 -1.28 6.42
N SER A 103 18.71 -1.60 6.11
CA SER A 103 19.50 -0.92 5.08
C SER A 103 18.98 -1.23 3.66
N LYS A 104 19.45 -0.48 2.66
CA LYS A 104 19.10 -0.72 1.26
C LYS A 104 19.54 -2.11 0.79
N GLU A 105 20.72 -2.54 1.21
CA GLU A 105 21.33 -3.83 0.87
C GLU A 105 20.57 -4.98 1.51
N GLU A 106 20.21 -4.83 2.79
CA GLU A 106 19.39 -5.80 3.53
C GLU A 106 17.99 -5.90 2.95
N ALA A 107 17.37 -4.77 2.60
CA ALA A 107 16.07 -4.72 1.96
C ALA A 107 16.08 -5.44 0.61
N MET A 108 17.12 -5.20 -0.18
CA MET A 108 17.35 -5.89 -1.46
C MET A 108 17.52 -7.41 -1.25
N ALA A 109 18.28 -7.83 -0.24
CA ALA A 109 18.48 -9.24 0.07
C ALA A 109 17.19 -9.91 0.57
N ALA A 110 16.43 -9.24 1.44
CA ALA A 110 15.15 -9.70 1.96
C ALA A 110 14.12 -9.85 0.83
N PHE A 111 14.05 -8.88 -0.08
CA PHE A 111 13.19 -8.95 -1.26
C PHE A 111 13.56 -10.12 -2.17
N LYS A 112 14.85 -10.31 -2.47
CA LYS A 112 15.33 -11.47 -3.25
C LYS A 112 14.94 -12.80 -2.60
N LYS A 113 15.09 -12.91 -1.27
CA LYS A 113 14.69 -14.09 -0.50
C LYS A 113 13.18 -14.32 -0.57
N TRP A 114 12.39 -13.26 -0.51
CA TRP A 114 10.94 -13.31 -0.64
C TRP A 114 10.51 -13.81 -2.03
N CYS A 115 11.10 -13.28 -3.11
CA CYS A 115 10.80 -13.73 -4.48
C CYS A 115 11.03 -15.23 -4.69
N ARG A 116 12.06 -15.80 -4.03
CA ARG A 116 12.39 -17.24 -4.11
C ARG A 116 11.36 -18.16 -3.45
N LYS A 117 10.55 -17.65 -2.51
CA LYS A 117 9.52 -18.45 -1.80
C LYS A 117 8.21 -18.59 -2.59
N GLY A 118 8.07 -17.91 -3.73
CA GLY A 118 6.84 -17.96 -4.53
C GLY A 118 6.61 -19.33 -5.17
N LEU A 119 5.69 -20.12 -4.61
CA LEU A 119 5.33 -21.44 -5.17
C LEU A 119 4.79 -21.31 -6.61
N LEU A 120 3.91 -20.32 -6.82
CA LEU A 120 3.17 -20.10 -8.07
C LEU A 120 3.83 -19.06 -9.01
N THR A 121 4.96 -18.47 -8.61
CA THR A 121 5.63 -17.44 -9.40
C THR A 121 6.50 -18.05 -10.50
N PRO A 122 6.62 -17.42 -11.68
CA PRO A 122 7.50 -17.91 -12.76
C PRO A 122 8.96 -18.03 -12.29
N ARG A 123 9.70 -19.02 -12.82
CA ARG A 123 11.14 -19.17 -12.49
C ARG A 123 11.96 -17.91 -12.79
N GLY A 124 11.66 -17.23 -13.90
CA GLY A 124 12.32 -15.98 -14.30
C GLY A 124 11.88 -14.72 -13.54
N PHE A 125 10.93 -14.82 -12.60
CA PHE A 125 10.63 -13.74 -11.64
C PHE A 125 11.59 -13.76 -10.44
N MET A 126 12.21 -14.91 -10.17
CA MET A 126 13.09 -15.09 -9.01
C MET A 126 14.53 -14.65 -9.27
N THR A 127 14.83 -14.17 -10.49
CA THR A 127 16.15 -13.64 -10.87
C THR A 127 16.22 -12.15 -10.62
N ALA A 128 17.27 -11.73 -9.90
CA ALA A 128 17.47 -10.38 -9.38
C ALA A 128 17.72 -9.33 -10.47
N ASP A 129 18.03 -9.75 -11.69
CA ASP A 129 18.59 -8.91 -12.75
C ASP A 129 17.59 -7.89 -13.34
N ARG A 130 16.34 -7.88 -12.85
CA ARG A 130 15.23 -7.04 -13.35
C ARG A 130 14.66 -6.06 -12.32
N ILE A 131 15.33 -5.92 -11.18
CA ILE A 131 14.98 -4.89 -10.20
C ILE A 131 15.47 -3.55 -10.77
N GLN A 132 14.54 -2.69 -11.17
CA GLN A 132 14.87 -1.37 -11.72
C GLN A 132 15.45 -0.45 -10.66
N GLY A 133 14.99 -0.61 -9.42
CA GLY A 133 15.46 0.14 -8.27
C GLY A 133 14.73 -0.25 -7.00
N ILE A 134 15.39 0.03 -5.88
CA ILE A 134 14.79 0.04 -4.55
C ILE A 134 14.96 1.45 -3.98
N THR A 135 13.85 2.04 -3.56
CA THR A 135 13.79 3.42 -3.09
C THR A 135 13.23 3.42 -1.68
N GLY A 136 13.98 3.98 -0.74
CA GLY A 136 13.54 4.12 0.64
C GLY A 136 12.78 5.43 0.77
N MET A 137 11.58 5.36 1.33
CA MET A 137 10.75 6.53 1.51
C MET A 137 10.02 6.57 2.86
N TYR A 138 9.84 7.79 3.36
CA TYR A 138 8.96 8.09 4.46
C TYR A 138 7.58 8.44 3.93
N VAL A 139 6.62 7.58 4.25
CA VAL A 139 5.22 7.75 3.88
C VAL A 139 4.49 8.48 5.02
N PRO A 140 3.66 9.49 4.73
CA PRO A 140 2.86 10.19 5.72
C PRO A 140 1.70 9.34 6.23
N PHE A 141 1.54 9.28 7.56
CA PHE A 141 0.44 8.60 8.25
C PHE A 141 -0.16 9.48 9.33
N TRP A 142 -1.46 9.33 9.55
CA TRP A 142 -2.14 9.78 10.75
C TRP A 142 -2.28 8.61 11.73
N MET A 143 -1.84 8.84 12.97
CA MET A 143 -1.97 7.89 14.07
C MET A 143 -3.14 8.31 14.94
N TYR A 144 -4.28 7.64 14.80
CA TYR A 144 -5.52 7.96 15.52
C TYR A 144 -5.60 7.24 16.86
N ASP A 145 -6.04 7.99 17.87
CA ASP A 145 -6.63 7.46 19.09
C ASP A 145 -8.15 7.63 19.00
N LEU A 146 -8.87 6.51 18.87
CA LEU A 146 -10.32 6.49 18.74
C LEU A 146 -10.96 5.98 20.03
N LEU A 147 -11.93 6.73 20.55
CA LEU A 147 -12.78 6.32 21.65
C LEU A 147 -14.13 5.87 21.09
N ASN A 148 -14.48 4.60 21.29
CA ASN A 148 -15.78 4.09 20.85
C ASN A 148 -16.64 3.78 22.08
N ASN A 149 -17.79 4.45 22.15
CA ASN A 149 -18.87 4.09 23.08
C ASN A 149 -19.93 3.35 22.27
N ILE A 150 -20.21 2.13 22.67
CA ILE A 150 -21.04 1.20 21.90
C ILE A 150 -22.18 0.73 22.81
N ASP A 151 -23.40 0.91 22.33
CA ASP A 151 -24.61 0.44 22.98
C ASP A 151 -25.32 -0.54 22.04
N VAL A 152 -25.51 -1.78 22.50
CA VAL A 152 -26.11 -2.87 21.71
C VAL A 152 -27.28 -3.43 22.46
N ARG A 153 -28.42 -3.55 21.76
CA ARG A 153 -29.63 -4.21 22.25
C ARG A 153 -30.00 -5.33 21.29
N GLY A 154 -30.41 -6.47 21.83
CA GLY A 154 -30.81 -7.60 21.02
C GLY A 154 -31.54 -8.67 21.81
N ARG A 155 -31.87 -9.73 21.10
CA ARG A 155 -32.51 -10.93 21.65
C ARG A 155 -31.63 -12.13 21.39
N GLY A 156 -31.46 -12.95 22.41
CA GLY A 156 -30.68 -14.18 22.36
C GLY A 156 -31.54 -15.37 22.76
N THR A 157 -31.32 -16.53 22.14
CA THR A 157 -31.92 -17.79 22.61
C THR A 157 -30.86 -18.73 23.14
N LYS A 158 -31.18 -19.47 24.21
CA LYS A 158 -30.36 -20.61 24.66
C LYS A 158 -31.15 -21.88 24.43
N VAL A 159 -30.60 -22.78 23.60
CA VAL A 159 -31.23 -24.06 23.28
C VAL A 159 -30.50 -25.16 24.04
N ARG A 160 -31.24 -25.91 24.86
CA ARG A 160 -30.76 -27.14 25.48
C ARG A 160 -31.59 -28.33 25.01
N SER A 161 -30.92 -29.38 24.53
CA SER A 161 -31.57 -30.64 24.18
C SER A 161 -31.12 -31.73 25.14
N TYR A 162 -32.07 -32.41 25.77
CA TYR A 162 -31.80 -33.50 26.70
C TYR A 162 -32.84 -34.61 26.55
N ARG A 163 -32.45 -35.83 26.90
CA ARG A 163 -33.32 -37.01 26.82
C ARG A 163 -33.82 -37.36 28.22
N ARG A 164 -35.13 -37.60 28.35
CA ARG A 164 -35.75 -38.05 29.60
C ARG A 164 -36.70 -39.20 29.28
N GLY A 165 -36.26 -40.43 29.59
CA GLY A 165 -36.91 -41.66 29.12
C GLY A 165 -36.81 -41.79 27.60
N ASP A 166 -37.94 -42.05 26.95
CA ASP A 166 -38.02 -42.22 25.49
C ASP A 166 -38.16 -40.90 24.72
N TYR A 167 -38.37 -39.77 25.42
CA TYR A 167 -38.60 -38.46 24.81
C TYR A 167 -37.32 -37.62 24.76
N GLN A 168 -37.09 -36.98 23.61
CA GLN A 168 -36.09 -35.92 23.43
C GLN A 168 -36.77 -34.56 23.63
N TYR A 169 -36.37 -33.85 24.67
CA TYR A 169 -36.85 -32.50 24.97
C TYR A 169 -35.89 -31.49 24.35
N THR A 170 -36.44 -30.44 23.75
CA THR A 170 -35.68 -29.25 23.33
C THR A 170 -36.32 -28.06 24.02
N GLU A 171 -35.56 -27.40 24.88
CA GLU A 171 -36.00 -26.23 25.62
C GLU A 171 -35.25 -25.01 25.11
N THR A 172 -36.01 -23.95 24.84
CA THR A 172 -35.51 -22.71 24.26
C THR A 172 -35.86 -21.57 25.20
N ASP A 173 -34.86 -21.03 25.87
CA ASP A 173 -35.01 -19.83 26.69
C ASP A 173 -34.82 -18.60 25.81
N HIS A 174 -35.70 -17.61 25.95
CA HIS A 174 -35.62 -16.33 25.25
C HIS A 174 -35.14 -15.22 26.19
N TYR A 175 -34.10 -14.50 25.78
CA TYR A 175 -33.52 -13.40 26.55
C TYR A 175 -33.52 -12.12 25.73
N GLU A 176 -33.80 -11.00 26.37
CA GLU A 176 -33.40 -9.69 25.87
C GLU A 176 -32.08 -9.30 26.54
N PHE A 177 -31.10 -8.88 25.75
CA PHE A 177 -29.80 -8.48 26.25
C PHE A 177 -29.49 -7.03 25.88
N TYR A 178 -28.74 -6.41 26.77
CA TYR A 178 -28.13 -5.11 26.57
C TYR A 178 -26.63 -5.23 26.85
N ARG A 179 -25.81 -4.61 25.99
CA ARG A 179 -24.37 -4.51 26.14
C ARG A 179 -23.98 -3.05 26.01
N LYS A 180 -23.25 -2.55 27.00
CA LYS A 180 -22.58 -1.25 26.96
C LYS A 180 -21.08 -1.49 26.96
N ILE A 181 -20.44 -1.15 25.85
CA ILE A 181 -19.04 -1.49 25.58
C ILE A 181 -18.28 -0.18 25.36
N ARG A 182 -17.10 -0.08 25.99
CA ARG A 182 -16.12 0.96 25.67
C ARG A 182 -14.92 0.29 25.03
N LEU A 183 -14.69 0.57 23.76
CA LEU A 183 -13.62 -0.04 22.98
C LEU A 183 -12.76 1.07 22.38
N ASN A 184 -11.51 1.15 22.82
CA ASN A 184 -10.61 2.22 22.38
C ASN A 184 -9.53 1.65 21.47
N TYR A 185 -9.27 2.33 20.34
CA TYR A 185 -8.10 2.06 19.51
C TYR A 185 -7.05 3.11 19.80
N VAL A 186 -5.83 2.66 20.00
CA VAL A 186 -4.68 3.53 20.27
C VAL A 186 -3.70 3.35 19.13
N ARG A 187 -3.20 4.46 18.59
CA ARG A 187 -2.19 4.47 17.51
C ARG A 187 -2.64 3.68 16.26
N LEU A 188 -3.90 3.84 15.84
CA LEU A 188 -4.38 3.28 14.58
C LEU A 188 -3.75 4.06 13.41
N PRO A 189 -2.89 3.44 12.58
CA PRO A 189 -2.32 4.10 11.41
C PRO A 189 -3.33 4.17 10.25
N ILE A 190 -3.39 5.32 9.60
CA ILE A 190 -4.03 5.52 8.29
C ILE A 190 -3.06 6.33 7.45
N ASP A 191 -2.66 5.81 6.28
CA ASP A 191 -1.78 6.54 5.40
C ASP A 191 -2.48 7.77 4.81
N ALA A 192 -1.69 8.79 4.54
CA ALA A 192 -2.17 10.08 4.07
C ALA A 192 -1.55 10.48 2.74
N SER A 193 -1.05 9.51 1.96
CA SER A 193 -0.46 9.73 0.63
C SER A 193 -1.47 9.35 -0.45
N ALA A 194 -1.74 10.25 -1.38
CA ALA A 194 -2.64 9.98 -2.50
C ALA A 194 -2.04 9.03 -3.55
N LYS A 195 -0.73 8.84 -3.54
CA LYS A 195 -0.01 7.98 -4.51
C LYS A 195 0.17 6.55 -4.03
N MET A 196 0.05 6.33 -2.72
CA MET A 196 0.18 5.01 -2.14
C MET A 196 -1.14 4.25 -2.26
N ASP A 197 -1.03 2.97 -2.58
CA ASP A 197 -2.20 2.08 -2.58
C ASP A 197 -2.54 1.72 -1.13
N ASP A 198 -3.72 2.12 -0.68
CA ASP A 198 -4.23 1.89 0.68
C ASP A 198 -4.16 0.41 1.08
N GLU A 199 -4.54 -0.50 0.17
CA GLU A 199 -4.51 -1.96 0.41
C GLU A 199 -3.08 -2.46 0.64
N LEU A 200 -2.11 -1.93 -0.10
CA LEU A 200 -0.69 -2.23 0.07
C LEU A 200 -0.19 -1.73 1.42
N MET A 201 -0.53 -0.48 1.80
CA MET A 201 -0.10 0.14 3.05
C MET A 201 -0.67 -0.58 4.28
N ASP A 202 -1.96 -0.87 4.28
CA ASP A 202 -2.63 -1.61 5.37
C ASP A 202 -2.01 -3.01 5.56
N LYS A 203 -1.59 -3.67 4.47
CA LYS A 203 -0.92 -4.97 4.54
C LYS A 203 0.52 -4.90 5.04
N LEU A 204 1.18 -3.74 5.04
CA LEU A 204 2.54 -3.60 5.59
C LEU A 204 2.56 -3.61 7.12
N GLU A 205 1.42 -3.36 7.75
CA GLU A 205 1.25 -3.41 9.19
C GLU A 205 1.42 -4.84 9.75
N PRO A 206 1.79 -4.96 11.05
CA PRO A 206 2.06 -3.89 12.00
C PRO A 206 3.47 -3.31 11.89
N PHE A 207 3.61 -2.02 12.19
CA PHE A 207 4.91 -1.38 12.46
C PHE A 207 5.22 -1.47 13.96
N PRO A 208 6.50 -1.48 14.37
CA PRO A 208 6.87 -1.46 15.79
C PRO A 208 6.66 -0.05 16.38
N TYR A 209 5.43 0.27 16.81
CA TYR A 209 5.07 1.60 17.31
C TYR A 209 5.76 1.97 18.64
N ASP A 210 6.37 1.02 19.33
CA ASP A 210 7.26 1.24 20.47
C ASP A 210 8.55 1.98 20.05
N GLN A 211 8.93 1.90 18.77
CA GLN A 211 10.09 2.58 18.22
C GLN A 211 9.79 4.01 17.71
N LEU A 212 8.59 4.53 17.91
CA LEU A 212 8.26 5.92 17.58
C LEU A 212 9.19 6.90 18.31
N LYS A 213 9.85 7.77 17.54
CA LYS A 213 10.70 8.85 18.04
C LYS A 213 10.08 10.21 17.72
N THR A 214 10.42 11.23 18.50
CA THR A 214 10.13 12.62 18.13
C THR A 214 10.81 12.94 16.80
N PHE A 215 10.07 13.56 15.89
CA PHE A 215 10.58 13.89 14.57
C PHE A 215 11.76 14.85 14.64
N LYS A 216 12.78 14.56 13.82
CA LYS A 216 13.91 15.44 13.55
C LYS A 216 14.25 15.31 12.06
N THR A 217 14.54 16.43 11.40
CA THR A 217 14.85 16.46 9.96
C THR A 217 15.99 15.52 9.52
N PRO A 218 17.05 15.25 10.32
CA PRO A 218 18.12 14.33 9.89
C PRO A 218 17.66 12.90 9.62
N TYR A 219 16.51 12.46 10.16
CA TYR A 219 15.97 11.14 9.85
C TYR A 219 15.60 10.97 8.36
N LEU A 220 15.34 12.06 7.66
CA LEU A 220 14.98 12.06 6.24
C LEU A 220 16.21 12.02 5.31
N ALA A 221 17.41 12.24 5.84
CA ALA A 221 18.61 12.27 5.02
C ALA A 221 18.83 10.92 4.33
N GLY A 222 18.99 10.94 3.01
CA GLY A 222 19.17 9.74 2.18
C GLY A 222 17.89 9.00 1.84
N TYR A 223 16.72 9.52 2.24
CA TYR A 223 15.41 8.95 1.93
C TYR A 223 14.52 9.97 1.25
N ILE A 224 13.60 9.49 0.41
CA ILE A 224 12.53 10.34 -0.12
C ILE A 224 11.49 10.52 0.99
N ALA A 225 10.90 11.70 1.14
CA ALA A 225 9.77 11.89 2.04
C ALA A 225 8.69 12.70 1.34
N GLU A 226 7.43 12.40 1.69
CA GLU A 226 6.27 13.17 1.23
C GLU A 226 5.56 13.83 2.42
N LYS A 227 4.97 15.01 2.18
CA LYS A 227 3.97 15.57 3.08
C LYS A 227 2.64 14.86 2.87
N TYR A 228 1.72 14.98 3.84
CA TYR A 228 0.38 14.42 3.67
C TYR A 228 -0.40 15.14 2.56
N ASN A 229 -1.19 14.38 1.80
CA ASN A 229 -2.16 14.88 0.83
C ASN A 229 -3.52 15.13 1.48
N TYR A 230 -3.87 14.32 2.49
CA TYR A 230 -5.16 14.37 3.18
C TYR A 230 -4.99 14.70 4.65
N THR A 231 -5.85 15.58 5.15
CA THR A 231 -5.93 15.97 6.56
C THR A 231 -6.53 14.86 7.41
N SER A 232 -6.38 14.96 8.72
CA SER A 232 -6.93 13.97 9.66
C SER A 232 -8.46 13.92 9.62
N GLU A 233 -9.10 15.06 9.40
CA GLU A 233 -10.55 15.20 9.33
C GLU A 233 -11.09 14.47 8.09
N GLN A 234 -10.40 14.60 6.94
CA GLN A 234 -10.75 13.92 5.70
C GLN A 234 -10.61 12.39 5.79
N LEU A 235 -9.65 11.89 6.58
CA LEU A 235 -9.37 10.45 6.72
C LEU A 235 -10.08 9.79 7.91
N THR A 236 -10.77 10.57 8.74
CA THR A 236 -11.56 10.04 9.87
C THR A 236 -12.60 8.98 9.45
N PRO A 237 -13.34 9.12 8.33
CA PRO A 237 -14.24 8.07 7.86
C PRO A 237 -13.53 6.75 7.57
N ARG A 238 -12.36 6.79 6.92
CA ARG A 238 -11.55 5.59 6.65
C ARG A 238 -11.05 4.94 7.94
N ALA A 239 -10.66 5.74 8.93
CA ALA A 239 -10.27 5.23 10.25
C ALA A 239 -11.41 4.46 10.93
N ARG A 240 -12.64 4.98 10.86
CA ARG A 240 -13.84 4.31 11.39
C ARG A 240 -14.12 3.01 10.66
N GLU A 241 -14.11 3.03 9.32
CA GLU A 241 -14.34 1.85 8.48
C GLU A 241 -13.34 0.73 8.78
N LYS A 242 -12.04 1.06 8.87
CA LYS A 242 -10.98 0.09 9.20
C LYS A 242 -11.21 -0.61 10.55
N THR A 243 -11.77 0.09 11.54
CA THR A 243 -12.04 -0.47 12.87
C THR A 243 -13.37 -1.21 13.01
N MET A 244 -14.31 -0.98 12.10
CA MET A 244 -15.68 -1.50 12.22
C MET A 244 -15.74 -3.03 12.30
N PRO A 245 -15.04 -3.82 11.45
CA PRO A 245 -15.08 -5.28 11.53
C PRO A 245 -14.59 -5.83 12.88
N TYR A 246 -13.63 -5.15 13.51
CA TYR A 246 -13.09 -5.54 14.81
C TYR A 246 -14.05 -5.20 15.95
N ILE A 247 -14.72 -4.05 15.88
CA ILE A 247 -15.81 -3.69 16.80
C ILE A 247 -16.92 -4.73 16.72
N GLU A 248 -17.34 -5.08 15.50
CA GLU A 248 -18.38 -6.07 15.23
C GLU A 248 -18.02 -7.46 15.76
N SER A 249 -16.78 -7.91 15.51
CA SER A 249 -16.25 -9.16 16.05
C SER A 249 -16.26 -9.16 17.58
N TYR A 250 -15.87 -8.04 18.21
CA TYR A 250 -15.90 -7.92 19.67
C TYR A 250 -17.33 -7.97 20.23
N ILE A 251 -18.28 -7.26 19.61
CA ILE A 251 -19.70 -7.32 20.01
C ILE A 251 -20.20 -8.76 19.93
N SER A 252 -19.93 -9.45 18.82
CA SER A 252 -20.30 -10.86 18.63
C SER A 252 -19.70 -11.77 19.71
N SER A 253 -18.46 -11.53 20.13
CA SER A 253 -17.82 -12.31 21.19
C SER A 253 -18.54 -12.20 22.54
N THR A 254 -19.18 -11.06 22.83
CA THR A 254 -19.87 -10.76 24.11
C THR A 254 -21.26 -11.39 24.23
N VAL A 255 -21.75 -12.02 23.17
CA VAL A 255 -23.05 -12.69 23.09
C VAL A 255 -22.91 -14.16 22.69
N SER A 256 -21.68 -14.69 22.75
CA SER A 256 -21.36 -16.09 22.43
C SER A 256 -22.03 -17.12 23.33
N GLU A 257 -22.58 -16.69 24.47
CA GLU A 257 -23.39 -17.53 25.37
C GLU A 257 -24.77 -17.91 24.80
N TYR A 258 -25.24 -17.24 23.74
CA TYR A 258 -26.52 -17.51 23.09
C TYR A 258 -26.33 -18.39 21.85
N THR A 259 -27.26 -19.31 21.61
CA THR A 259 -27.30 -20.18 20.43
C THR A 259 -27.67 -19.38 19.18
N THR A 260 -28.66 -18.50 19.28
CA THR A 260 -29.08 -17.60 18.19
C THR A 260 -29.14 -16.18 18.72
N VAL A 261 -28.67 -15.22 17.93
CA VAL A 261 -28.66 -13.80 18.29
C VAL A 261 -29.34 -12.98 17.18
N SER A 262 -30.24 -12.08 17.57
CA SER A 262 -30.83 -11.07 16.70
C SER A 262 -30.59 -9.69 17.32
N TYR A 263 -29.91 -8.82 16.59
CA TYR A 263 -29.66 -7.44 17.02
C TYR A 263 -30.88 -6.58 16.68
N ALA A 264 -31.38 -5.84 17.67
CA ALA A 264 -32.49 -4.91 17.49
C ALA A 264 -31.97 -3.49 17.20
N ASP A 265 -30.94 -3.07 17.93
CA ASP A 265 -30.31 -1.76 17.78
C ASP A 265 -28.81 -1.85 18.11
N LYS A 266 -28.02 -1.08 17.37
CA LYS A 266 -26.56 -0.99 17.55
C LYS A 266 -26.12 0.44 17.29
N GLN A 267 -25.79 1.12 18.37
CA GLN A 267 -25.29 2.48 18.33
C GLN A 267 -23.79 2.45 18.60
N ILE A 268 -23.01 2.94 17.63
CA ILE A 268 -21.55 3.03 17.72
C ILE A 268 -21.20 4.51 17.58
N ASP A 269 -20.82 5.13 18.68
CA ASP A 269 -20.33 6.50 18.71
C ASP A 269 -18.80 6.50 18.79
N THR A 270 -18.15 6.91 17.70
CA THR A 270 -16.70 6.98 17.56
C THR A 270 -16.22 8.43 17.58
N THR A 271 -15.51 8.78 18.65
CA THR A 271 -14.86 10.09 18.82
C THR A 271 -13.35 9.99 18.57
N VAL A 272 -12.80 10.90 17.76
CA VAL A 272 -11.35 11.06 17.59
C VAL A 272 -10.80 11.84 18.79
N LYS A 273 -9.97 11.19 19.62
CA LYS A 273 -9.32 11.86 20.75
C LYS A 273 -8.07 12.61 20.32
N ARG A 274 -7.32 12.03 19.38
CA ARG A 274 -6.05 12.55 18.88
C ARG A 274 -5.78 11.96 17.50
N ALA A 275 -5.15 12.74 16.63
CA ALA A 275 -4.57 12.29 15.38
C ALA A 275 -3.17 12.89 15.26
N ASN A 276 -2.13 12.07 15.40
CA ASN A 276 -0.75 12.53 15.31
C ASN A 276 -0.21 12.34 13.89
N TYR A 277 0.46 13.34 13.35
CA TYR A 277 1.13 13.21 12.06
C TYR A 277 2.48 12.51 12.24
N VAL A 278 2.66 11.38 11.56
CA VAL A 278 3.82 10.50 11.69
C VAL A 278 4.35 10.10 10.31
N LEU A 279 5.67 9.98 10.20
CA LEU A 279 6.33 9.41 9.03
C LEU A 279 6.75 7.96 9.29
N LEU A 280 6.35 7.04 8.41
CA LEU A 280 6.67 5.61 8.50
C LEU A 280 7.62 5.17 7.37
N PRO A 281 8.61 4.30 7.67
CA PRO A 281 9.64 3.92 6.73
C PRO A 281 9.17 2.77 5.84
N VAL A 282 9.14 3.01 4.54
CA VAL A 282 8.72 2.04 3.52
C VAL A 282 9.77 1.96 2.42
N TRP A 283 10.16 0.74 2.06
CA TRP A 283 10.96 0.48 0.87
C TRP A 283 10.05 0.15 -0.30
N MET A 284 10.11 0.95 -1.36
CA MET A 284 9.41 0.68 -2.61
C MET A 284 10.33 -0.03 -3.59
N VAL A 285 9.84 -1.11 -4.20
CA VAL A 285 10.57 -1.90 -5.18
C VAL A 285 9.75 -1.99 -6.46
N TYR A 286 10.34 -1.54 -7.56
CA TYR A 286 9.76 -1.65 -8.90
C TYR A 286 10.46 -2.76 -9.68
N TYR A 287 9.67 -3.74 -10.11
CA TYR A 287 10.16 -4.91 -10.83
C TYR A 287 9.51 -4.99 -12.21
N ASN A 288 10.31 -5.01 -13.27
CA ASN A 288 9.78 -5.20 -14.62
C ASN A 288 9.84 -6.68 -15.01
N TYR A 289 8.69 -7.27 -15.31
CA TYR A 289 8.59 -8.63 -15.80
C TYR A 289 7.74 -8.72 -17.06
N LYS A 290 8.37 -9.10 -18.18
CA LYS A 290 7.71 -9.23 -19.50
C LYS A 290 6.98 -7.96 -19.94
N GLY A 291 7.59 -6.80 -19.75
CA GLY A 291 7.02 -5.50 -20.13
C GLY A 291 5.91 -5.00 -19.21
N LYS A 292 5.65 -5.68 -18.09
CA LYS A 292 4.73 -5.21 -17.05
C LYS A 292 5.52 -4.83 -15.80
N GLN A 293 5.22 -3.65 -15.25
CA GLN A 293 5.77 -3.18 -13.99
C GLN A 293 4.95 -3.73 -12.83
N TYR A 294 5.64 -4.26 -11.83
CA TYR A 294 5.07 -4.74 -10.58
C TYR A 294 5.65 -3.91 -9.45
N THR A 295 4.77 -3.39 -8.60
CA THR A 295 5.14 -2.61 -7.43
C THR A 295 5.05 -3.49 -6.19
N PHE A 296 6.11 -3.45 -5.39
CA PHE A 296 6.14 -4.06 -4.08
C PHE A 296 6.53 -2.99 -3.06
N ALA A 297 6.00 -3.12 -1.86
CA ALA A 297 6.44 -2.35 -0.72
C ALA A 297 6.99 -3.30 0.34
N MET A 298 7.93 -2.80 1.13
CA MET A 298 8.47 -3.52 2.26
C MET A 298 8.56 -2.61 3.47
N ASN A 299 8.13 -3.11 4.61
CA ASN A 299 8.22 -2.41 5.87
C ASN A 299 9.70 -2.20 6.24
N GLY A 300 10.13 -0.94 6.39
CA GLY A 300 11.53 -0.56 6.64
C GLY A 300 12.09 -0.92 8.03
N GLN A 301 11.25 -1.52 8.87
CA GLN A 301 11.59 -2.00 10.20
C GLN A 301 11.54 -3.53 10.28
N THR A 302 10.45 -4.13 9.81
CA THR A 302 10.22 -5.59 9.98
C THR A 302 10.69 -6.41 8.77
N GLY A 303 10.88 -5.78 7.60
CA GLY A 303 11.23 -6.47 6.37
C GLY A 303 10.07 -7.24 5.73
N LYS A 304 8.84 -7.05 6.23
CA LYS A 304 7.62 -7.63 5.65
C LYS A 304 7.41 -7.06 4.25
N VAL A 305 7.45 -7.92 3.23
CA VAL A 305 7.22 -7.55 1.82
C VAL A 305 5.75 -7.80 1.45
N VAL A 306 5.14 -6.83 0.78
CA VAL A 306 3.78 -6.87 0.25
C VAL A 306 3.80 -6.47 -1.22
N GLY A 307 3.03 -7.19 -2.03
CA GLY A 307 2.80 -6.87 -3.43
C GLY A 307 2.23 -8.07 -4.17
N LYS A 308 1.77 -7.86 -5.39
CA LYS A 308 1.14 -8.89 -6.22
C LYS A 308 2.18 -9.42 -7.22
N PRO A 309 2.85 -10.57 -6.98
CA PRO A 309 3.84 -11.08 -7.91
C PRO A 309 3.18 -11.65 -9.18
N PRO A 310 3.90 -11.70 -10.32
CA PRO A 310 3.40 -12.35 -11.52
C PRO A 310 3.14 -13.83 -11.23
N LEU A 311 2.01 -14.34 -11.74
CA LEU A 311 1.63 -15.74 -11.61
C LEU A 311 1.96 -16.52 -12.88
N SER A 312 2.45 -17.75 -12.71
CA SER A 312 2.72 -18.66 -13.82
C SER A 312 1.51 -19.58 -14.05
N LYS A 313 0.83 -19.42 -15.19
CA LYS A 313 -0.31 -20.28 -15.57
C LYS A 313 0.05 -21.77 -15.54
N GLY A 314 1.24 -22.13 -16.03
CA GLY A 314 1.71 -23.52 -16.01
C GLY A 314 1.93 -24.06 -14.60
N LYS A 315 2.51 -23.27 -13.69
CA LYS A 315 2.67 -23.70 -12.29
C LYS A 315 1.35 -23.77 -11.54
N MET A 316 0.42 -22.85 -11.82
CA MET A 316 -0.93 -22.91 -11.26
C MET A 316 -1.63 -24.19 -11.71
N ALA A 317 -1.64 -24.47 -13.02
CA ALA A 317 -2.25 -25.69 -13.56
C ALA A 317 -1.65 -26.95 -12.93
N ALA A 318 -0.31 -27.04 -12.84
CA ALA A 318 0.37 -28.17 -12.22
C ALA A 318 0.05 -28.31 -10.72
N TRP A 319 -0.02 -27.21 -9.99
CA TRP A 319 -0.34 -27.23 -8.57
C TRP A 319 -1.79 -27.68 -8.32
N PHE A 320 -2.75 -27.08 -9.03
CA PHE A 320 -4.15 -27.46 -8.93
C PHE A 320 -4.41 -28.89 -9.43
N SER A 321 -3.78 -29.33 -10.52
CA SER A 321 -3.90 -30.71 -10.99
C SER A 321 -3.32 -31.70 -9.98
N GLY A 322 -2.21 -31.35 -9.32
CA GLY A 322 -1.60 -32.16 -8.28
C GLY A 322 -2.49 -32.30 -7.05
N VAL A 323 -3.06 -31.19 -6.56
CA VAL A 323 -4.02 -31.21 -5.45
C VAL A 323 -5.26 -32.03 -5.82
N SER A 324 -5.86 -31.79 -6.98
CA SER A 324 -7.03 -32.54 -7.44
C SER A 324 -6.75 -34.04 -7.57
N ALA A 325 -5.58 -34.44 -8.12
CA ALA A 325 -5.18 -35.84 -8.23
C ALA A 325 -5.01 -36.48 -6.85
N LEU A 326 -4.34 -35.81 -5.91
CA LEU A 326 -4.17 -36.30 -4.53
C LEU A 326 -5.50 -36.43 -3.79
N SER A 327 -6.39 -35.43 -3.91
CA SER A 327 -7.73 -35.49 -3.33
C SER A 327 -8.55 -36.63 -3.94
N PHE A 328 -8.48 -36.83 -5.25
CA PHE A 328 -9.17 -37.93 -5.94
C PHE A 328 -8.67 -39.30 -5.48
N VAL A 329 -7.35 -39.49 -5.40
CA VAL A 329 -6.74 -40.74 -4.89
C VAL A 329 -7.13 -40.96 -3.42
N GLY A 330 -7.09 -39.91 -2.59
CA GLY A 330 -7.49 -40.00 -1.18
C GLY A 330 -8.97 -40.40 -1.01
N LEU A 331 -9.86 -39.81 -1.80
CA LEU A 331 -11.28 -40.18 -1.81
C LEU A 331 -11.49 -41.62 -2.30
N LYS A 332 -10.73 -42.09 -3.31
CA LYS A 332 -10.79 -43.47 -3.78
C LYS A 332 -10.31 -44.47 -2.73
N ILE A 333 -9.25 -44.16 -1.99
CA ILE A 333 -8.75 -45.00 -0.88
C ILE A 333 -9.79 -45.07 0.26
N LEU A 334 -10.40 -43.94 0.62
CA LEU A 334 -11.47 -43.90 1.63
C LEU A 334 -12.71 -44.70 1.19
N ALA A 335 -13.11 -44.56 -0.08
CA ALA A 335 -14.20 -45.34 -0.64
C ALA A 335 -13.90 -46.84 -0.60
N TRP A 336 -12.67 -47.25 -0.91
CA TRP A 336 -12.24 -48.65 -0.82
C TRP A 336 -12.28 -49.19 0.60
N LEU A 337 -11.80 -48.42 1.59
CA LEU A 337 -11.85 -48.80 3.01
C LEU A 337 -13.28 -48.95 3.56
N TRP A 338 -14.26 -48.27 2.96
CA TRP A 338 -15.69 -48.37 3.30
C TRP A 338 -16.47 -49.36 2.42
N GLY A 339 -15.79 -50.22 1.66
CA GLY A 339 -16.42 -51.30 0.88
C GLY A 339 -16.86 -50.89 -0.54
N GLY A 340 -16.40 -49.75 -1.05
CA GLY A 340 -16.62 -49.31 -2.42
C GLY A 340 -15.73 -50.06 -3.44
N VAL A 341 -16.31 -50.41 -4.60
CA VAL A 341 -15.61 -51.08 -5.71
C VAL A 341 -14.67 -50.08 -6.42
N PHE A 342 -13.44 -50.52 -6.69
CA PHE A 342 -12.46 -49.78 -7.49
C PHE A 342 -12.88 -49.85 -8.97
N LEU A 343 -13.61 -48.83 -9.44
CA LEU A 343 -13.80 -48.55 -10.87
C LEU A 343 -13.19 -47.20 -11.24
#